data_AF-A0A429DEK9-F1
#
_entry.id   AF-A0A429DEK9-F1
#
_cell.length_a   1.000
_cell.length_b   1.000
_cell.length_c   1.000
_cell.angle_alpha   90.00
_cell.angle_beta   90.00
_cell.angle_gamma   90.00
#
_symmetry.space_group_name_H-M   'P 1'
#
loop_
_entity.id
_entity.type
_entity.pdbx_description
1 polymer ?
#
loop_
_entity_poly.entity_id
_entity_poly.type
_entity_poly.pdbx_seq_one_letter_code
_entity_poly.pdbx_strand_id
1 'polypeptide(L)'
;MGMGQAKPSTGQQIGVSVALLVIDFVVIAWTVYGYGMAGWADSYDSDSASPSSASGVASQASWLLGGGAVVTGGALLALGWRIPGVVQLVVLGCGAALFSSAAG
;
A
#
# COMPACT_ATOMS: atom_id res chain seq x y z
N MET A 1 15.62 37.35 -0.31
CA MET A 1 14.97 36.80 -1.51
C MET A 1 14.28 35.51 -1.11
N GLY A 2 12.96 35.54 -0.93
CA GLY A 2 12.19 34.32 -0.61
C GLY A 2 12.15 33.43 -1.83
N MET A 3 12.72 32.23 -1.73
CA MET A 3 12.54 31.18 -2.73
C MET A 3 11.07 30.74 -2.64
N GLY A 4 10.20 31.39 -3.41
CA GLY A 4 8.83 30.93 -3.61
C GLY A 4 8.90 29.56 -4.25
N GLN A 5 8.66 28.51 -3.47
CA GLN A 5 8.60 27.14 -3.94
C GLN A 5 7.50 27.08 -5.01
N ALA A 6 7.89 27.02 -6.29
CA ALA A 6 6.95 26.98 -7.38
C ALA A 6 6.06 25.76 -7.20
N LYS A 7 4.74 25.98 -7.05
CA LYS A 7 3.77 24.92 -6.84
C LYS A 7 3.88 23.90 -7.99
N PRO A 8 3.96 22.59 -7.70
CA PRO A 8 4.13 21.58 -8.74
C PRO A 8 3.00 21.67 -9.77
N SER A 9 3.37 21.70 -11.04
CA SER A 9 2.41 21.80 -12.15
C SER A 9 1.51 20.56 -12.23
N THR A 10 0.32 20.71 -12.80
CA THR A 10 -0.62 19.59 -12.94
C THR A 10 -0.01 18.42 -13.72
N GLY A 11 0.72 18.69 -14.80
CA GLY A 11 1.40 17.65 -15.58
C GLY A 11 2.45 16.89 -14.77
N GLN A 12 3.23 17.60 -13.95
CA GLN A 12 4.22 16.98 -13.06
C GLN A 12 3.54 16.13 -11.98
N GLN A 13 2.45 16.63 -11.39
CA GLN A 13 1.68 15.88 -10.40
C GLN A 13 1.10 14.59 -11.00
N ILE A 14 0.57 14.64 -12.22
CA ILE A 14 0.05 13.45 -12.92
C ILE A 14 1.18 12.46 -13.21
N GLY A 15 2.30 12.93 -13.77
CA GLY A 15 3.43 12.05 -14.10
C GLY A 15 3.96 11.31 -12.88
N VAL A 16 4.17 12.01 -11.77
CA VAL A 16 4.57 11.40 -10.49
C VAL A 16 3.49 10.45 -9.96
N SER A 17 2.20 10.80 -10.08
CA SER A 17 1.10 9.93 -9.66
C SER A 17 1.11 8.61 -10.41
N VAL A 18 1.30 8.64 -11.73
CA VAL A 18 1.35 7.41 -12.56
C VAL A 18 2.56 6.56 -12.20
N ALA A 19 3.74 7.17 -12.05
CA ALA A 19 4.94 6.42 -11.68
C ALA A 19 4.80 5.73 -10.32
N LEU A 20 4.27 6.45 -9.33
CA LEU A 20 4.01 5.89 -8.00
C LEU A 20 2.93 4.81 -8.03
N LEU A 21 1.87 4.99 -8.82
CA LEU A 21 0.81 3.99 -8.97
C LEU A 21 1.33 2.66 -9.52
N VAL A 22 2.27 2.70 -10.47
CA VAL A 22 2.92 1.48 -10.99
C VAL A 22 3.69 0.76 -9.88
N ILE A 23 4.41 1.52 -9.04
CA ILE A 23 5.14 0.97 -7.90
C ILE A 23 4.16 0.35 -6.89
N ASP A 24 3.07 1.06 -6.57
CA ASP A 24 2.03 0.55 -5.66
C ASP A 24 1.47 -0.79 -6.17
N PHE A 25 1.18 -0.89 -7.47
CA PHE A 25 0.65 -2.13 -8.04
C PHE A 25 1.65 -3.28 -7.98
N VAL A 26 2.95 -3.02 -8.17
CA VAL A 26 3.98 -4.05 -7.99
C VAL A 26 4.01 -4.53 -6.54
N VAL A 27 3.97 -3.62 -5.57
CA VAL A 27 3.95 -3.96 -4.15
C VAL A 27 2.69 -4.75 -3.78
N ILE A 28 1.52 -4.31 -4.22
CA ILE A 28 0.24 -4.98 -3.96
C ILE A 28 0.21 -6.36 -4.64
N ALA A 29 0.67 -6.49 -5.88
CA ALA A 29 0.73 -7.78 -6.56
C ALA A 29 1.66 -8.76 -5.81
N TRP A 30 2.79 -8.27 -5.30
CA TRP A 30 3.71 -9.06 -4.51
C TRP A 30 3.09 -9.53 -3.19
N THR A 31 2.39 -8.66 -2.46
CA THR A 31 1.73 -9.05 -1.20
C THR A 31 0.58 -10.02 -1.44
N VAL A 32 -0.20 -9.83 -2.51
CA VAL A 32 -1.28 -10.76 -2.90
C VAL A 32 -0.70 -12.14 -3.24
N TYR A 33 0.40 -12.19 -3.98
CA TYR A 33 1.09 -13.43 -4.28
C TYR A 33 1.57 -14.14 -3.00
N GLY A 34 2.22 -13.40 -2.09
CA GLY A 34 2.69 -13.95 -0.82
C GLY A 34 1.54 -14.50 0.04
N TYR A 35 0.44 -13.76 0.15
CA TYR A 35 -0.76 -14.20 0.86
C TYR A 35 -1.36 -15.47 0.25
N GLY A 36 -1.48 -15.52 -1.09
CA GLY A 36 -1.99 -16.68 -1.80
C GLY A 36 -1.13 -17.93 -1.59
N MET A 37 0.19 -17.79 -1.64
CA MET A 37 1.13 -18.88 -1.36
C MET A 37 1.05 -19.38 0.08
N ALA A 38 0.89 -18.47 1.05
CA ALA A 38 0.70 -18.85 2.45
C ALA A 38 -0.61 -19.60 2.66
N GLY A 39 -1.72 -19.12 2.07
CA GLY A 39 -3.00 -19.82 2.14
C GLY A 39 -3.00 -21.18 1.43
N TRP A 40 -2.26 -21.30 0.32
CA TRP A 40 -2.04 -22.57 -0.36
C TRP A 40 -1.26 -23.55 0.52
N ALA A 41 -0.20 -23.10 1.19
CA ALA A 41 0.57 -23.92 2.13
C ALA A 41 -0.29 -24.35 3.33
N ASP A 42 -1.01 -23.42 3.96
CA ASP A 42 -1.89 -23.69 5.10
C ASP A 42 -2.96 -24.76 4.76
N SER A 43 -3.38 -24.88 3.49
CA SER A 43 -4.37 -25.88 3.06
C SER A 43 -3.89 -27.34 3.16
N TYR A 44 -2.57 -27.56 3.22
CA TYR A 44 -1.98 -28.88 3.43
C TYR A 44 -1.81 -29.23 4.91
N ASP A 45 -1.84 -28.23 5.79
CA ASP A 45 -1.72 -28.42 7.24
C ASP A 45 -3.11 -28.68 7.84
N SER A 46 -3.55 -29.93 7.76
CA SER A 46 -4.90 -30.35 8.16
C SER A 46 -5.14 -30.46 9.68
N ASP A 47 -4.12 -30.21 10.53
CA ASP A 47 -4.13 -30.71 11.90
C ASP A 47 -3.67 -29.72 13.00
N SER A 48 -3.50 -28.42 12.70
CA SER A 48 -2.99 -27.48 13.70
C SER A 48 -4.01 -26.44 14.14
N ALA A 49 -4.29 -26.40 15.45
CA ALA A 49 -4.90 -25.26 16.16
C ALA A 49 -4.01 -23.99 16.16
N SER A 50 -3.04 -23.91 15.24
CA SER A 50 -2.10 -22.81 15.08
C SER A 50 -2.76 -21.69 14.26
N PRO A 51 -2.43 -20.41 14.52
CA PRO A 51 -2.86 -19.30 13.68
C PRO A 51 -2.41 -19.52 12.23
N SER A 52 -3.28 -19.22 11.26
CA SER A 52 -2.94 -19.43 9.84
C SER A 52 -1.79 -18.52 9.41
N SER A 53 -0.82 -19.06 8.68
CA SER A 53 0.29 -18.27 8.14
C SER A 53 -0.24 -17.16 7.21
N ALA A 54 -1.31 -17.44 6.48
CA ALA A 54 -2.01 -16.47 5.63
C ALA A 54 -2.50 -15.25 6.42
N SER A 55 -3.07 -15.43 7.63
CA SER A 55 -3.51 -14.31 8.47
C SER A 55 -2.34 -13.43 8.91
N GLY A 56 -1.19 -14.04 9.23
CA GLY A 56 0.04 -13.32 9.57
C GLY A 56 0.58 -12.50 8.40
N VAL A 57 0.64 -13.09 7.21
CA VAL A 57 1.06 -12.39 5.98
C VAL A 57 0.10 -11.26 5.62
N ALA A 58 -1.21 -11.47 5.78
CA ALA A 58 -2.21 -10.42 5.58
C ALA A 58 -2.03 -9.26 6.57
N SER A 59 -1.79 -9.55 7.84
CA SER A 59 -1.53 -8.52 8.86
C SER A 59 -0.28 -7.70 8.50
N GLN A 60 0.81 -8.36 8.12
CA GLN A 60 2.03 -7.69 7.70
C GLN A 60 1.82 -6.83 6.44
N ALA A 61 1.09 -7.33 5.45
CA ALA A 61 0.74 -6.57 4.26
C ALA A 61 -0.12 -5.34 4.61
N SER A 62 -1.06 -5.48 5.54
CA SER A 62 -1.89 -4.35 6.00
C SER A 62 -1.06 -3.24 6.63
N TRP A 63 -0.07 -3.59 7.46
CA TRP A 63 0.85 -2.63 8.08
C TRP A 63 1.78 -1.98 7.06
N LEU A 64 2.31 -2.76 6.11
CA LEU A 64 3.17 -2.25 5.06
C LEU A 64 2.43 -1.23 4.19
N LEU A 65 1.24 -1.58 3.71
CA LEU A 65 0.45 -0.71 2.84
C LEU A 65 -0.10 0.49 3.60
N GLY A 66 -0.61 0.29 4.83
CA GLY A 66 -1.13 1.38 5.66
C GLY A 66 -0.03 2.35 6.09
N GLY A 67 1.12 1.84 6.54
CA GLY A 67 2.30 2.66 6.84
C GLY A 67 2.84 3.38 5.61
N GLY A 68 2.88 2.69 4.48
CA GLY A 68 3.21 3.28 3.17
C GLY A 68 2.31 4.46 2.85
N ALA A 69 0.99 4.28 2.91
CA ALA A 69 0.00 5.33 2.66
C ALA A 69 0.24 6.58 3.51
N VAL A 70 0.51 6.41 4.81
CA VAL A 70 0.78 7.52 5.72
C VAL A 70 2.10 8.22 5.38
N VAL A 71 3.16 7.46 5.17
CA VAL A 71 4.50 8.01 4.91
C VAL A 71 4.54 8.69 3.54
N THR A 72 4.11 8.03 2.46
CA THR A 72 4.20 8.57 1.09
C THR A 72 3.06 9.57 0.83
N GLY A 73 1.82 9.13 0.98
CA GLY A 73 0.63 9.93 0.73
C GLY A 73 0.55 11.15 1.66
N GLY A 74 0.76 10.94 2.96
CA GLY A 74 0.79 12.02 3.95
C GLY A 74 1.92 13.03 3.68
N ALA A 75 3.14 12.57 3.39
CA ALA A 75 4.25 13.48 3.05
C ALA A 75 3.97 14.27 1.77
N LEU A 76 3.45 13.64 0.72
CA LEU A 76 3.09 14.32 -0.53
C LEU A 76 2.01 15.39 -0.29
N LEU A 77 0.99 15.10 0.52
CA LEU A 77 -0.01 16.09 0.89
C LEU A 77 0.59 17.27 1.68
N ALA A 78 1.47 16.99 2.65
CA ALA A 78 2.17 18.01 3.44
C ALA A 78 3.04 18.92 2.56
N LEU A 79 3.65 18.35 1.51
CA LEU A 79 4.44 19.08 0.52
C LEU A 79 3.60 19.81 -0.55
N GLY A 80 2.27 19.76 -0.47
CA GLY A 80 1.36 20.41 -1.41
C GLY A 80 1.13 19.64 -2.72
N TRP A 81 1.63 18.41 -2.82
CA TRP A 81 1.43 17.50 -3.95
C TRP A 81 0.11 16.73 -3.81
N ARG A 82 -1.00 17.44 -4.04
CA ARG A 82 -2.33 16.92 -3.72
C ARG A 82 -2.73 15.69 -4.53
N ILE A 83 -2.53 15.69 -5.85
CA ILE A 83 -2.97 14.57 -6.70
C ILE A 83 -2.24 13.27 -6.30
N PRO A 84 -0.90 13.18 -6.33
CA PRO A 84 -0.23 11.92 -5.99
C PRO A 84 -0.43 11.57 -4.51
N GLY A 85 -0.53 12.56 -3.60
CA GLY A 85 -0.79 12.30 -2.19
C GLY A 85 -2.15 11.63 -1.94
N VAL A 86 -3.23 12.11 -2.58
CA VAL A 86 -4.55 11.46 -2.49
C VAL A 86 -4.55 10.08 -3.14
N VAL A 87 -3.94 9.94 -4.31
CA VAL A 87 -3.87 8.64 -5.01
C VAL A 87 -3.18 7.59 -4.13
N GLN A 88 -2.04 7.93 -3.51
CA GLN A 88 -1.32 7.05 -2.60
C GLN A 88 -2.17 6.65 -1.39
N LEU A 89 -2.84 7.61 -0.75
CA LEU A 89 -3.70 7.32 0.40
C LEU A 89 -4.84 6.38 0.03
N VAL A 90 -5.47 6.58 -1.12
CA VAL A 90 -6.60 5.75 -1.56
C VAL A 90 -6.11 4.36 -1.94
N VAL A 91 -5.09 4.25 -2.79
CA VAL A 91 -4.65 2.95 -3.34
C VAL A 91 -4.06 2.08 -2.24
N LEU A 92 -3.08 2.61 -1.50
CA LEU A 92 -2.43 1.86 -0.42
C LEU A 92 -3.36 1.68 0.78
N GLY A 93 -4.19 2.68 1.10
CA GLY A 93 -5.17 2.58 2.18
C GLY A 93 -6.26 1.54 1.90
N CYS A 94 -6.82 1.50 0.68
CA CYS A 94 -7.76 0.44 0.27
C CYS A 94 -7.09 -0.94 0.31
N GLY A 95 -5.87 -1.06 -0.21
CA GLY A 95 -5.11 -2.31 -0.12
C GLY A 95 -4.90 -2.77 1.33
N ALA A 96 -4.51 -1.85 2.22
CA ALA A 96 -4.35 -2.12 3.64
C ALA A 96 -5.65 -2.58 4.29
N ALA A 97 -6.78 -1.94 3.98
CA ALA A 97 -8.10 -2.30 4.50
C ALA A 97 -8.53 -3.70 4.05
N LEU A 98 -8.29 -4.05 2.78
CA LEU A 98 -8.56 -5.39 2.25
C LEU A 98 -7.74 -6.45 3.00
N PHE A 99 -6.43 -6.24 3.15
CA PHE A 99 -5.57 -7.16 3.89
C PHE A 99 -5.90 -7.23 5.38
N SER A 100 -6.28 -6.11 6.00
CA SER A 100 -6.72 -6.10 7.40
C SER A 100 -7.99 -6.93 7.59
N SER A 101 -8.92 -6.91 6.63
CA SER A 101 -10.12 -7.76 6.68
C SER A 101 -9.81 -9.25 6.49
N ALA A 102 -8.71 -9.57 5.79
CA ALA A 102 -8.24 -10.93 5.56
C ALA A 102 -7.30 -11.46 6.67
N ALA A 103 -6.90 -10.61 7.60
CA ALA A 103 -6.03 -10.95 8.72
C ALA A 103 -6.78 -11.34 10.00
N GLY A 104 -8.12 -11.17 10.01
CA GLY A 104 -9.00 -11.44 11.15
C GLY A 104 -9.64 -12.82 11.12
#